data_AF-A0AAW0KKF2-F1
#
_entry.id   AF-A0AAW0KKF2-F1
#
_cell.length_a   1.000
_cell.length_b   1.000
_cell.length_c   1.000
_cell.angle_alpha   90.00
_cell.angle_beta   90.00
_cell.angle_gamma   90.00
#
_symmetry.space_group_name_H-M   'P 1'
#
loop_
_entity.id
_entity.type
_entity.pdbx_description
1 polymer ?
#
loop_
_entity_poly.entity_id
_entity_poly.type
_entity_poly.pdbx_seq_one_letter_code
_entity_poly.pdbx_strand_id
1 'polypeptide(L)'
;MAMPKLNQLLPPPPRIGMWEPISTAQPAELDMSRTRELQKFMENAGLYESGEESLKRQEVLGRLDQIVKAWVKKVTEAKGYNVII
;
A
#
# COMPACT_ATOMS: atom_id res chain seq x y z
N MET A 1 -16.19 39.39 -12.31
CA MET A 1 -15.04 38.55 -12.68
C MET A 1 -15.37 37.12 -12.31
N ALA A 2 -15.32 36.17 -13.24
CA ALA A 2 -15.58 34.76 -12.95
C ALA A 2 -14.33 34.14 -12.30
N MET A 3 -14.49 33.47 -11.17
CA MET A 3 -13.40 32.76 -10.50
C MET A 3 -13.02 31.50 -11.30
N PRO A 4 -11.72 31.21 -11.50
CA PRO A 4 -11.29 30.01 -12.21
C PRO A 4 -11.67 28.75 -11.42
N LYS A 5 -11.98 27.67 -12.13
CA LYS A 5 -12.37 26.39 -11.52
C LYS A 5 -11.16 25.80 -10.79
N LEU A 6 -11.36 25.25 -9.59
CA LEU A 6 -10.30 24.74 -8.69
C LEU A 6 -9.39 23.67 -9.37
N ASN A 7 -9.92 22.94 -10.35
CA ASN A 7 -9.18 21.95 -11.13
C ASN A 7 -8.19 22.56 -12.15
N GLN A 8 -8.23 23.88 -12.38
CA GLN A 8 -7.31 24.60 -13.27
C GLN A 8 -6.08 25.14 -12.53
N LEU A 9 -6.07 25.11 -11.19
CA LEU A 9 -4.98 25.64 -10.35
C LEU A 9 -4.00 24.56 -9.88
N LEU A 10 -4.38 23.28 -9.99
CA LEU A 10 -3.52 22.17 -9.57
C LEU A 10 -2.66 21.72 -10.75
N PRO A 11 -1.34 21.52 -10.56
CA PRO A 11 -0.52 20.88 -11.57
C PRO A 11 -1.10 19.51 -11.90
N PRO A 12 -0.99 19.06 -13.16
CA PRO A 12 -1.44 17.72 -13.53
C PRO A 12 -0.75 16.70 -12.62
N PRO A 13 -1.46 15.63 -12.20
CA PRO A 13 -0.88 14.61 -11.35
C PRO A 13 0.40 14.04 -12.01
N PRO A 14 1.39 13.61 -11.22
CA PRO A 14 2.64 13.08 -11.76
C PRO A 14 2.35 11.96 -12.76
N ARG A 15 2.96 12.05 -13.95
CA ARG A 15 2.84 11.01 -14.97
C ARG A 15 3.49 9.74 -14.43
N ILE A 16 2.73 8.64 -14.43
CA ILE A 16 3.24 7.31 -14.11
C ILE A 16 3.68 6.65 -15.42
N GLY A 17 4.98 6.50 -15.61
CA GLY A 17 5.56 5.84 -16.77
C GLY A 17 6.04 6.80 -17.87
N MET A 18 6.71 6.22 -18.87
CA MET A 18 7.37 6.94 -19.98
C MET A 18 6.40 7.41 -21.07
N TRP A 19 5.23 6.78 -21.18
CA TRP A 19 4.30 6.98 -22.29
C TRP A 19 3.04 7.74 -21.86
N GLU A 20 2.43 8.44 -22.82
CA GLU A 20 1.14 9.11 -22.62
C GLU A 20 0.03 8.08 -22.32
N PRO A 21 -0.93 8.41 -21.44
CA PRO A 21 -2.03 7.51 -21.13
C PRO A 21 -2.94 7.32 -22.35
N ILE A 22 -3.39 6.08 -22.57
CA ILE A 22 -4.33 5.74 -23.66
C ILE A 22 -5.70 6.41 -23.42
N SER A 23 -6.11 6.53 -22.15
CA SER A 23 -7.35 7.20 -21.76
C SER A 23 -7.21 7.82 -20.37
N THR A 24 -7.82 8.98 -20.20
CA THR A 24 -8.02 9.67 -18.92
C THR A 24 -9.49 9.78 -18.54
N ALA A 25 -10.37 9.08 -19.28
CA ALA A 25 -11.80 9.07 -19.01
C ALA A 25 -12.08 8.46 -17.63
N GLN A 26 -13.01 9.05 -16.90
CA GLN A 26 -13.46 8.51 -15.62
C GLN A 26 -14.38 7.30 -15.82
N PRO A 27 -14.45 6.37 -14.84
CA PRO A 27 -15.38 5.26 -14.90
C PRO A 27 -16.83 5.73 -14.97
N ALA A 28 -17.66 5.03 -15.73
CA ALA A 28 -19.10 5.23 -15.70
C ALA A 28 -19.73 4.53 -14.48
N GLU A 29 -20.98 4.90 -14.16
CA GLU A 29 -21.74 4.24 -13.08
C GLU A 29 -21.84 2.72 -13.25
N LEU A 30 -21.94 2.25 -14.50
CA LEU A 30 -21.96 0.82 -14.81
C LEU A 30 -20.64 0.13 -14.43
N ASP A 31 -19.50 0.77 -14.69
CA ASP A 31 -18.18 0.24 -14.33
C ASP A 31 -18.03 0.15 -12.81
N MET A 32 -18.52 1.16 -12.08
CA MET A 32 -18.54 1.16 -10.62
C MET A 32 -19.43 0.06 -10.04
N SER A 33 -20.58 -0.20 -10.67
CA SER A 33 -21.49 -1.29 -10.27
C SER A 33 -20.84 -2.67 -10.47
N ARG A 34 -20.26 -2.90 -11.66
CA ARG A 34 -19.56 -4.14 -11.99
C ARG A 34 -18.36 -4.39 -11.08
N THR A 35 -17.62 -3.33 -10.73
CA THR A 35 -16.50 -3.42 -9.80
C THR A 35 -16.96 -3.87 -8.41
N ARG A 36 -18.09 -3.37 -7.91
CA ARG A 36 -18.67 -3.81 -6.63
C ARG A 36 -19.13 -5.26 -6.65
N GLU A 37 -19.74 -5.71 -7.75
CA GLU A 37 -20.13 -7.11 -7.92
C GLU A 37 -18.91 -8.04 -7.90
N LEU A 38 -17.86 -7.67 -8.64
CA LEU A 38 -16.59 -8.40 -8.66
C LEU A 38 -15.96 -8.47 -7.26
N GLN A 39 -15.92 -7.34 -6.53
CA GLN A 39 -15.37 -7.31 -5.18
C GLN A 39 -16.10 -8.30 -4.26
N LYS A 40 -17.44 -8.29 -4.29
CA LYS A 40 -18.25 -9.24 -3.49
C LYS A 40 -17.99 -10.69 -3.87
N PHE A 41 -17.82 -10.98 -5.16
CA PHE A 41 -17.44 -12.32 -5.61
C PHE A 41 -16.07 -12.74 -5.07
N MET A 42 -15.07 -11.86 -5.10
CA MET A 42 -13.72 -12.11 -4.59
C MET A 42 -13.69 -12.31 -3.08
N GLU A 43 -14.47 -11.52 -2.33
CA GLU A 43 -14.68 -11.70 -0.89
C GLU A 43 -15.27 -13.07 -0.59
N ASN A 44 -16.33 -13.48 -1.29
CA ASN A 44 -16.95 -14.80 -1.11
C ASN A 44 -16.01 -15.96 -1.50
N ALA A 45 -15.12 -15.74 -2.46
CA ALA A 45 -14.10 -16.70 -2.86
C ALA A 45 -12.92 -16.78 -1.86
N GLY A 46 -12.89 -15.94 -0.81
CA GLY A 46 -11.83 -15.93 0.19
C GLY A 46 -10.49 -15.42 -0.33
N LEU A 47 -10.49 -14.53 -1.34
CA LEU A 47 -9.26 -13.99 -1.92
C LEU A 47 -8.62 -12.86 -1.10
N TYR A 48 -9.37 -12.29 -0.16
CA TYR A 48 -8.85 -11.29 0.77
C TYR A 48 -8.58 -11.94 2.12
N GLU A 49 -7.49 -11.54 2.75
CA GLU A 49 -7.25 -11.92 4.13
C GLU A 49 -8.29 -11.29 5.06
N SER A 50 -8.64 -12.02 6.11
CA SER A 50 -9.43 -11.47 7.21
C SER A 50 -8.62 -10.46 8.02
N GLY A 51 -9.31 -9.59 8.74
CA GLY A 51 -8.65 -8.65 9.67
C GLY A 51 -7.82 -9.37 10.74
N GLU A 52 -8.27 -10.54 11.20
CA GLU A 52 -7.53 -11.38 12.16
C GLU A 52 -6.22 -11.90 11.55
N GLU A 53 -6.25 -12.43 10.33
CA GLU A 53 -5.05 -12.90 9.64
C GLU A 53 -4.05 -11.75 9.42
N SER A 54 -4.54 -10.57 9.02
CA SER A 54 -3.71 -9.39 8.82
C SER A 54 -3.04 -8.94 10.13
N LEU A 55 -3.80 -8.88 11.23
CA LEU A 55 -3.28 -8.58 12.56
C LEU A 55 -2.24 -9.62 13.00
N LYS A 56 -2.49 -10.91 12.72
CA LYS A 56 -1.57 -11.97 13.09
C LYS A 56 -0.25 -11.86 12.33
N ARG A 57 -0.30 -11.55 11.03
CA ARG A 57 0.90 -11.31 10.21
C ARG A 57 1.70 -10.13 10.75
N GLN A 58 1.05 -9.03 11.10
CA GLN A 58 1.69 -7.86 11.70
C GLN A 58 2.38 -8.21 13.03
N GLU A 59 1.73 -8.96 13.91
CA GLU A 59 2.31 -9.41 15.19
C GLU A 59 3.57 -10.27 14.98
N VAL A 60 3.50 -11.24 14.05
CA VAL A 60 4.63 -12.12 13.73
C VAL A 60 5.80 -11.32 13.14
N LEU A 61 5.53 -10.40 12.21
CA LEU A 61 6.55 -9.52 11.64
C LEU A 61 7.22 -8.64 12.70
N GLY A 62 6.44 -8.09 13.64
CA GLY A 62 6.99 -7.32 14.77
C GLY A 62 7.91 -8.14 15.68
N ARG A 63 7.58 -9.41 15.92
CA ARG A 63 8.46 -10.32 16.69
C ARG A 63 9.72 -10.68 15.91
N LEU A 64 9.60 -10.93 14.61
CA LEU A 64 10.76 -11.21 13.75
C LEU A 64 11.72 -10.02 13.73
N ASP A 65 11.21 -8.79 13.63
CA ASP A 65 12.02 -7.57 13.73
C ASP A 65 12.83 -7.51 15.04
N GLN A 66 12.18 -7.78 16.17
CA GLN A 66 12.86 -7.81 17.48
C GLN A 66 13.93 -8.90 17.54
N ILE A 67 13.63 -10.11 17.04
CA ILE A 67 14.57 -11.23 17.02
C ILE A 67 15.79 -10.89 16.16
N VAL A 68 15.58 -10.33 14.97
CA VAL A 68 16.66 -9.94 14.06
C VAL A 68 17.51 -8.84 14.67
N LYS A 69 16.91 -7.79 15.24
CA LYS A 69 17.65 -6.72 15.93
C LYS A 69 18.49 -7.24 17.09
N ALA A 70 17.91 -8.09 17.94
CA ALA A 70 18.62 -8.69 19.06
C ALA A 70 19.78 -9.60 18.59
N TRP A 71 19.58 -10.36 17.51
CA TRP A 71 20.63 -11.17 16.91
C TRP A 71 21.76 -10.32 16.34
N VAL A 72 21.45 -9.29 15.55
CA VAL A 72 22.44 -8.36 15.00
C VAL A 72 23.26 -7.72 16.12
N LYS A 73 22.60 -7.21 17.17
CA LYS A 73 23.27 -6.62 18.34
C LYS A 73 24.26 -7.60 18.99
N LYS A 74 23.83 -8.84 19.24
CA LYS A 74 24.70 -9.87 19.83
C LYS A 74 25.91 -10.20 18.94
N VAL A 75 25.71 -10.27 17.62
CA VAL A 75 26.80 -10.54 16.67
C VAL A 75 27.78 -9.37 16.61
N THR A 76 27.30 -8.12 16.65
CA THR A 76 28.16 -6.94 16.64
C THR A 76 28.97 -6.81 17.93
N GLU A 77 28.34 -7.06 19.08
CA GLU A 77 28.99 -7.09 20.39
C GLU A 77 30.08 -8.17 20.45
N ALA A 78 29.79 -9.38 19.96
CA ALA A 78 30.77 -10.47 19.90
C ALA A 78 31.97 -10.17 18.98
N LYS A 79 31.81 -9.28 18.00
CA LYS A 79 32.87 -8.82 17.10
C LYS A 79 33.62 -7.59 17.63
N GLY A 80 33.27 -7.07 18.81
CA GLY A 80 33.88 -5.89 19.40
C GLY A 80 33.39 -4.55 18.85
N TYR A 81 32.31 -4.55 18.05
CA TYR A 81 31.65 -3.33 17.60
C TYR A 81 30.56 -2.96 18.60
N ASN A 82 30.77 -1.89 19.36
CA ASN A 82 29.75 -1.33 20.23
C ASN A 82 28.81 -0.45 19.38
N VAL A 83 27.75 -1.03 18.83
CA VAL A 83 26.79 -0.31 18.00
C VAL A 83 25.56 0.05 18.84
N ILE A 84 25.24 1.34 18.90
CA ILE A 84 23.97 1.85 19.43
C ILE A 84 22.92 1.55 18.35
N ILE A 85 22.26 0.39 18.43
CA ILE A 85 21.08 0.03 17.64
C ILE A 85 19.85 -0.02 18.53
#